data_AF-A0A821YTF1-F1
#
_entry.id   AF-A0A821YTF1-F1
#
_cell.length_a   1.000
_cell.length_b   1.000
_cell.length_c   1.000
_cell.angle_alpha   90.00
_cell.angle_beta   90.00
_cell.angle_gamma   90.00
#
_symmetry.space_group_name_H-M   'P 1'
#
loop_
_entity.id
_entity.type
_entity.pdbx_description
1 polymer ?
#
loop_
_entity_poly.entity_id
_entity_poly.type
_entity_poly.pdbx_seq_one_letter_code
_entity_poly.pdbx_strand_id
1 'polypeptide(L)'
;MGQTKTSGAQDFSLELPGCIDKGVILHELLHALGFAHEQTRPDRDHYVRINYQNILSGQEHNFERYAANQVDMFGTAYDYGEIVSDPS
;
A
#
# COMPACT_ATOMS: atom_id res chain seq x y z
N MET A 1 4.43 -4.25 -4.18
CA MET A 1 3.84 -5.55 -4.63
C MET A 1 2.58 -5.35 -5.49
N GLY A 2 2.20 -6.28 -6.36
CA GLY A 2 1.01 -6.15 -7.24
C GLY A 2 -0.18 -7.04 -6.84
N GLN A 3 -1.41 -6.52 -6.93
CA GLN A 3 -2.66 -7.21 -6.65
C GLN A 3 -3.21 -7.90 -7.91
N THR A 4 -3.80 -9.09 -7.75
CA THR A 4 -4.57 -9.73 -8.81
C THR A 4 -5.98 -9.12 -8.90
N LYS A 5 -6.14 -8.00 -9.63
CA LYS A 5 -7.45 -7.38 -9.92
C LYS A 5 -7.96 -7.72 -11.32
N THR A 6 -9.28 -7.78 -11.49
CA THR A 6 -9.97 -7.88 -12.79
C THR A 6 -10.01 -6.52 -13.50
N SER A 7 -9.93 -6.52 -14.83
CA SER A 7 -9.82 -5.32 -15.67
C SER A 7 -11.09 -4.45 -15.69
N GLY A 8 -10.94 -3.11 -15.60
CA GLY A 8 -12.00 -2.10 -15.69
C GLY A 8 -11.46 -0.67 -15.51
N ALA A 9 -12.28 0.36 -15.71
CA ALA A 9 -11.88 1.76 -15.42
C ALA A 9 -11.69 1.95 -13.91
N GLN A 10 -10.62 2.64 -13.51
CA GLN A 10 -10.37 3.04 -12.12
C GLN A 10 -10.29 4.56 -12.04
N ASP A 11 -11.23 5.14 -11.30
CA ASP A 11 -11.19 6.55 -10.91
C ASP A 11 -10.30 6.67 -9.66
N PHE A 12 -9.42 7.67 -9.65
CA PHE A 12 -8.60 8.00 -8.49
C PHE A 12 -8.65 9.52 -8.22
N SER A 13 -8.69 9.92 -6.94
CA SER A 13 -8.91 11.31 -6.51
C SER A 13 -7.63 11.96 -5.97
N LEU A 14 -7.18 13.04 -6.61
CA LEU A 14 -6.11 13.90 -6.09
C LEU A 14 -6.76 15.14 -5.45
N GLU A 15 -6.87 15.17 -4.12
CA GLU A 15 -7.46 16.32 -3.42
C GLU A 15 -6.47 17.51 -3.31
N LEU A 16 -7.02 18.73 -3.31
CA LEU A 16 -6.28 19.99 -3.16
C LEU A 16 -6.67 20.68 -1.85
N PRO A 17 -5.74 21.34 -1.12
CA PRO A 17 -4.32 21.53 -1.42
C PRO A 17 -3.41 20.53 -0.68
N GLY A 18 -2.46 19.89 -1.38
CA GLY A 18 -1.42 19.06 -0.74
C GLY A 18 -0.88 17.90 -1.58
N CYS A 19 -1.66 17.41 -2.56
CA CYS A 19 -1.35 16.17 -3.28
C CYS A 19 -0.63 16.34 -4.64
N ILE A 20 -0.25 17.57 -5.04
CA ILE A 20 0.57 17.77 -6.26
C ILE A 20 2.05 17.77 -5.88
N ASP A 21 2.50 16.67 -5.31
CA ASP A 21 3.91 16.30 -5.23
C ASP A 21 4.18 15.12 -6.18
N LYS A 22 5.38 15.06 -6.76
CA LYS A 22 5.72 13.98 -7.70
C LYS A 22 5.62 12.59 -7.04
N GLY A 23 5.97 12.49 -5.76
CA GLY A 23 5.85 11.26 -4.99
C GLY A 23 4.40 10.81 -4.85
N VAL A 24 3.50 11.75 -4.51
CA VAL A 24 2.06 11.46 -4.37
C VAL A 24 1.47 11.01 -5.72
N ILE A 25 1.76 11.72 -6.82
CA ILE A 25 1.26 11.30 -8.15
C ILE A 25 1.75 9.89 -8.51
N LEU A 26 3.00 9.56 -8.21
CA LEU A 26 3.56 8.22 -8.48
C LEU A 26 2.92 7.15 -7.60
N HIS A 27 2.72 7.43 -6.31
CA HIS A 27 2.06 6.53 -5.36
C HIS A 27 0.65 6.13 -5.85
N GLU A 28 -0.13 7.12 -6.29
CA GLU A 28 -1.50 6.87 -6.74
C GLU A 28 -1.57 6.19 -8.11
N LEU A 29 -0.61 6.50 -8.99
CA LEU A 29 -0.47 5.76 -10.25
C LEU A 29 -0.09 4.29 -10.00
N LEU A 30 0.78 4.02 -9.02
CA LEU A 30 1.13 2.65 -8.63
C LEU A 30 -0.11 1.90 -8.14
N HIS A 31 -0.95 2.51 -7.30
CA HIS A 31 -2.23 1.92 -6.91
C HIS A 31 -3.15 1.64 -8.09
N ALA A 32 -3.23 2.56 -9.05
CA ALA A 32 -4.02 2.37 -10.27
C ALA A 32 -3.50 1.21 -11.16
N LEU A 33 -2.18 1.00 -11.17
CA LEU A 33 -1.54 -0.14 -11.82
C LEU A 33 -1.70 -1.45 -11.04
N GLY A 34 -2.36 -1.41 -9.88
CA GLY A 34 -2.65 -2.55 -9.04
C GLY A 34 -1.60 -2.79 -7.95
N PHE A 35 -0.68 -1.87 -7.69
CA PHE A 35 0.25 -2.02 -6.59
C PHE A 35 -0.44 -1.79 -5.23
N ALA A 36 -0.04 -2.57 -4.23
CA ALA A 36 -0.47 -2.41 -2.86
C ALA A 36 0.70 -1.96 -1.98
N HIS A 37 0.35 -1.33 -0.86
CA HIS A 37 1.27 -0.87 0.17
C HIS A 37 2.22 -1.96 0.65
N GLU A 38 3.53 -1.69 0.68
CA GLU A 38 4.54 -2.68 1.02
C GLU A 38 4.37 -3.24 2.45
N GLN A 39 3.86 -2.45 3.41
CA GLN A 39 3.57 -2.91 4.77
C GLN A 39 2.42 -3.92 4.88
N THR A 40 1.66 -4.12 3.79
CA THR A 40 0.57 -5.10 3.72
C THR A 40 1.03 -6.42 3.09
N ARG A 41 2.33 -6.58 2.80
CA ARG A 41 2.89 -7.83 2.26
C ARG A 41 2.63 -9.03 3.18
N PRO A 42 2.45 -10.25 2.62
CA PRO A 42 2.29 -11.47 3.41
C PRO A 42 3.48 -11.73 4.35
N ASP A 43 4.70 -11.43 3.89
CA ASP A 43 5.96 -11.66 4.59
C ASP A 43 6.45 -10.47 5.44
N ARG A 44 5.67 -9.39 5.57
CA ARG A 44 6.10 -8.14 6.24
C ARG A 44 6.58 -8.34 7.68
N ASP A 45 6.06 -9.34 8.39
CA ASP A 45 6.43 -9.63 9.79
C ASP A 45 7.89 -10.11 9.95
N HIS A 46 8.56 -10.49 8.87
CA HIS A 46 10.00 -10.78 8.87
C HIS A 46 10.86 -9.50 8.86
N TYR A 47 10.27 -8.35 8.53
CA TYR A 47 10.99 -7.10 8.28
C TYR A 47 10.56 -5.98 9.24
N VAL A 48 9.26 -5.90 9.54
CA VAL A 48 8.68 -4.84 10.38
C VAL A 48 7.69 -5.40 11.39
N ARG A 49 7.56 -4.70 12.53
CA ARG A 49 6.55 -4.98 13.54
C ARG A 49 5.59 -3.81 13.66
N ILE A 50 4.32 -4.04 13.36
CA ILE A 50 3.27 -3.06 13.57
C ILE A 50 2.90 -3.02 15.06
N ASN A 51 3.03 -1.83 15.68
CA ASN A 51 2.57 -1.61 17.04
C ASN A 51 1.11 -1.17 17.05
N TYR A 52 0.20 -2.15 17.10
CA TYR A 52 -1.25 -1.91 17.03
C TYR A 52 -1.79 -0.99 18.13
N GLN A 53 -1.10 -0.88 19.27
CA GLN A 53 -1.50 0.02 20.36
C GLN A 53 -1.38 1.51 19.99
N ASN A 54 -0.56 1.82 18.97
CA ASN A 54 -0.35 3.18 18.50
C ASN A 54 -1.20 3.51 17.26
N ILE A 55 -2.03 2.58 16.80
CA ILE A 55 -2.93 2.81 15.67
C ILE A 55 -4.18 3.54 16.18
N LEU A 56 -4.65 4.52 15.39
CA LEU A 56 -5.91 5.18 15.65
C LEU A 56 -7.05 4.15 15.60
N SER A 57 -7.91 4.14 16.62
CA SER A 57 -9.02 3.20 16.68
C SER A 57 -9.89 3.26 15.41
N GLY A 58 -10.11 2.11 14.78
CA GLY A 58 -10.84 1.98 13.51
C GLY A 58 -9.95 1.98 12.26
N GLN A 59 -8.66 2.33 12.38
CA GLN A 59 -7.70 2.35 11.27
C GLN A 59 -6.80 1.10 11.23
N GLU A 60 -7.11 0.06 12.01
CA GLU A 60 -6.30 -1.17 12.08
C GLU A 60 -6.26 -1.91 10.74
N HIS A 61 -7.32 -1.80 9.95
CA HIS A 61 -7.47 -2.43 8.63
C HIS A 61 -6.40 -2.00 7.62
N ASN A 62 -5.85 -0.78 7.75
CA ASN A 62 -4.78 -0.26 6.89
C ASN A 62 -3.46 -1.03 7.01
N PHE A 63 -3.30 -1.81 8.08
CA PHE A 63 -2.10 -2.58 8.40
C PHE A 63 -2.32 -4.09 8.33
N GLU A 64 -3.49 -4.52 7.87
CA GLU A 64 -3.77 -5.92 7.58
C GLU A 64 -2.93 -6.40 6.39
N ARG A 65 -2.52 -7.67 6.46
CA ARG A 65 -1.71 -8.27 5.39
C ARG A 65 -2.62 -8.93 4.37
N TYR A 66 -2.21 -8.87 3.11
CA TYR A 66 -2.78 -9.71 2.07
C TYR A 66 -2.41 -11.18 2.29
N ALA A 67 -3.30 -12.08 1.88
CA ALA A 67 -2.97 -13.49 1.76
C ALA A 67 -2.00 -13.70 0.58
N ALA A 68 -1.13 -14.72 0.68
CA ALA A 68 -0.09 -14.99 -0.31
C ALA A 68 -0.62 -15.31 -1.73
N ASN A 69 -1.92 -15.60 -1.88
CA ASN A 69 -2.57 -15.86 -3.17
C ASN A 69 -3.29 -14.62 -3.76
N GLN A 70 -3.29 -13.48 -3.06
CA GLN A 70 -3.95 -12.25 -3.52
C GLN A 70 -2.97 -11.25 -4.15
N VAL A 71 -1.67 -11.44 -3.89
CA VAL A 71 -0.62 -10.51 -4.30
C VAL A 71 0.58 -11.27 -4.86
N ASP A 72 1.23 -10.65 -5.84
CA ASP A 72 2.50 -11.09 -6.38
C ASP A 72 3.62 -10.15 -5.90
N MET A 73 4.65 -10.75 -5.29
CA MET A 73 5.85 -10.05 -4.84
C MET A 73 6.86 -9.85 -5.98
N PHE A 74 6.61 -10.39 -7.17
CA PHE A 74 7.46 -10.31 -8.36
C PHE A 74 8.92 -10.74 -8.12
N GLY A 75 9.17 -11.57 -7.09
CA GLY A 75 10.50 -11.99 -6.68
C GLY A 75 11.35 -10.86 -6.06
N THR A 76 10.76 -9.73 -5.69
CA THR A 76 11.51 -8.59 -5.12
C THR A 76 11.70 -8.71 -3.61
N ALA A 77 12.84 -8.22 -3.14
CA ALA A 77 13.09 -8.02 -1.71
C ALA A 77 12.11 -6.99 -1.11
N TYR A 78 11.96 -6.99 0.21
CA TYR A 78 11.15 -6.00 0.92
C TYR A 78 11.81 -4.62 0.83
N ASP A 79 11.03 -3.60 0.43
CA ASP A 79 11.51 -2.21 0.33
C ASP A 79 11.02 -1.35 1.49
N TYR A 80 11.94 -0.78 2.27
CA TYR A 80 11.60 0.11 3.38
C TYR A 80 11.23 1.53 2.92
N GLY A 81 11.56 1.91 1.68
CA GLY A 81 11.30 3.24 1.11
C GLY A 81 9.82 3.50 0.81
N GLU A 82 9.04 2.44 0.59
CA GLU A 82 7.59 2.48 0.30
C GLU A 82 6.72 2.56 1.57
N ILE A 83 7.32 2.66 2.76
CA ILE A 83 6.60 2.89 4.04
C ILE A 83 6.01 4.32 4.11
N VAL A 84 6.03 5.07 3.01
CA VAL A 84 5.39 6.39 2.92
C VAL A 84 3.88 6.22 3.09
N SER A 85 3.49 6.51 4.33
CA SER A 85 2.17 6.81 4.89
C SER A 85 1.00 6.71 3.91
N ASP A 86 0.16 5.70 4.17
CA ASP A 86 -1.26 5.72 3.85
C ASP A 86 -1.83 7.11 4.21
N PRO A 87 -2.31 7.90 3.24
CA PRO A 87 -2.88 9.22 3.54
C PRO A 87 -4.17 9.00 4.34
N SER A 88 -4.06 9.21 5.65
CA SER A 88 -5.18 9.15 6.60
C SER A 88 -5.96 10.46 6.64
#